data_AF-A0A6N3AAV7-F1
#
_entry.id   AF-A0A6N3AAV7-F1
#
_cell.length_a   1.000
_cell.length_b   1.000
_cell.length_c   1.000
_cell.angle_alpha   90.00
_cell.angle_beta   90.00
_cell.angle_gamma   90.00
#
_symmetry.space_group_name_H-M   'P 1'
#
loop_
_entity.id
_entity.type
_entity.pdbx_description
1 polymer ?
#
loop_
_entity_poly.entity_id
_entity_poly.type
_entity_poly.pdbx_seq_one_letter_code
_entity_poly.pdbx_strand_id
1 'polypeptide(L)'
;MKSLYLLPVGAVLLSSFNLYAANTERLWDSDVVENYLNPKKGSTVAAPILTDLNKDSRWYATFRVKGGYYNENKLHREYLQLNGRLRGKTYFTEKMGVIGDFWFKGQENYSRKNGQTLQKFDDFDDKTQWEQYRFGIEHDDYGSFMYGKHTATWSFFTVDMGSQGLLDTQADAGAKNAGKFLYKKQFDNNLFLAGSYDRESKITGIDVGYQTADLYSLRPGDYGIYASVHNGQPMVSSGSKAIIGNVNINKTRQGDIKNSDTAYARDDTSLYTWGLAGYMNVDNAYRLVGQMAWSERDNDESTDEIRQRGWAKKGLGFAGNLAVQTIPKNYQGFSYILFNSWDEIGRTSITPQLEYWFGGGLRAWVSWTWEEEADDITRVEFQWDF
;
A
#
# COMPACT_ATOMS: atom_id res chain seq x y z
N MET A 1 36.82 6.27 -20.76
CA MET A 1 36.35 7.58 -20.28
C MET A 1 35.55 8.28 -21.36
N LYS A 2 34.22 8.18 -21.32
CA LYS A 2 33.30 9.14 -21.93
C LYS A 2 32.06 9.19 -21.04
N SER A 3 31.93 10.31 -20.34
CA SER A 3 30.87 10.66 -19.42
C SER A 3 29.55 10.80 -20.17
N LEU A 4 28.56 9.98 -19.83
CA LEU A 4 27.22 10.09 -20.38
C LEU A 4 26.47 11.18 -19.60
N TYR A 5 26.06 12.22 -20.32
CA TYR A 5 25.27 13.34 -19.81
C TYR A 5 23.84 12.87 -19.46
N LEU A 6 23.66 12.40 -18.23
CA LEU A 6 22.37 12.18 -17.59
C LEU A 6 21.97 13.46 -16.84
N LEU A 7 21.71 14.54 -17.56
CA LEU A 7 21.16 15.80 -17.03
C LEU A 7 20.71 16.65 -18.23
N PRO A 8 19.44 16.51 -18.67
CA PRO A 8 18.58 17.70 -18.60
C PRO A 8 17.09 17.43 -18.32
N VAL A 9 16.66 16.20 -17.98
CA VAL A 9 15.23 15.96 -17.66
C VAL A 9 14.87 16.41 -16.24
N GLY A 10 15.82 16.33 -15.29
CA GLY A 10 15.62 16.81 -13.92
C GLY A 10 15.57 18.34 -13.78
N ALA A 11 16.17 19.08 -14.71
CA ALA A 11 16.22 20.56 -14.63
C ALA A 11 14.97 21.24 -15.20
N VAL A 12 14.28 20.62 -16.17
CA VAL A 12 13.05 21.18 -16.76
C VAL A 12 11.85 21.04 -15.80
N LEU A 13 11.85 20.04 -14.93
CA LEU A 13 10.87 19.90 -13.84
C LEU A 13 11.12 20.85 -12.66
N LEU A 14 12.33 21.40 -12.54
CA LEU A 14 12.71 22.34 -11.48
C LEU A 14 12.70 23.81 -11.94
N SER A 15 12.43 24.11 -13.21
CA SER A 15 12.44 25.48 -13.74
C SER A 15 11.07 26.16 -13.81
N SER A 16 9.99 25.49 -13.37
CA SER A 16 8.64 26.06 -13.28
C SER A 16 8.27 26.49 -11.85
N PHE A 17 9.24 26.87 -11.01
CA PHE A 17 8.98 27.58 -9.75
C PHE A 17 8.56 29.03 -10.05
N ASN A 18 7.32 29.20 -10.50
CA ASN A 18 6.56 30.40 -10.22
C ASN A 18 5.27 29.97 -9.52
N LEU A 19 5.12 30.48 -8.29
CA LEU A 19 3.96 30.47 -7.41
C LEU A 19 3.78 29.24 -6.52
N TYR A 20 4.23 29.40 -5.27
CA TYR A 20 3.57 28.88 -4.07
C TYR A 20 2.11 29.38 -4.04
N ALA A 21 1.25 28.86 -4.92
CA ALA A 21 -0.17 29.06 -4.78
C ALA A 21 -0.64 28.08 -3.70
N ALA A 22 -0.99 28.61 -2.53
CA ALA A 22 -1.77 27.83 -1.58
C ALA A 22 -3.01 27.32 -2.31
N ASN A 23 -3.24 26.01 -2.25
CA ASN A 23 -4.43 25.40 -2.77
C ASN A 23 -5.61 25.87 -1.89
N THR A 24 -6.32 26.88 -2.39
CA THR A 24 -7.48 27.45 -1.70
C THR A 24 -8.66 26.48 -1.64
N GLU A 25 -8.60 25.39 -2.41
CA GLU A 25 -9.52 24.27 -2.37
C GLU A 25 -8.80 23.10 -1.68
N ARG A 26 -8.45 23.26 -0.40
CA ARG A 26 -7.97 22.13 0.40
C ARG A 26 -9.09 21.11 0.53
N LEU A 27 -8.84 19.90 0.05
CA LEU A 27 -9.88 18.88 -0.08
C LEU A 27 -9.74 17.71 0.89
N TRP A 28 -8.85 17.83 1.88
CA TRP A 28 -8.66 16.89 2.98
C TRP A 28 -8.81 17.60 4.34
N ASP A 29 -9.59 16.99 5.23
CA ASP A 29 -9.87 17.51 6.57
C ASP A 29 -8.73 17.16 7.55
N SER A 30 -7.98 16.08 7.27
CA SER A 30 -6.88 15.57 8.09
C SER A 30 -5.76 15.02 7.22
N ASP A 31 -4.52 15.18 7.68
CA ASP A 31 -3.34 14.61 7.04
C ASP A 31 -3.38 13.06 7.03
N VAL A 32 -4.08 12.45 8.00
CA VAL A 32 -4.10 11.00 8.21
C VAL A 32 -5.45 10.37 7.92
N VAL A 33 -6.53 11.04 8.36
CA VAL A 33 -7.90 10.51 8.35
C VAL A 33 -8.68 11.00 7.12
N GLU A 34 -7.99 11.67 6.18
CA GLU A 34 -8.53 12.15 4.91
C GLU A 34 -9.74 13.08 5.15
N ASN A 35 -10.85 12.84 4.45
CA ASN A 35 -12.08 13.63 4.52
C ASN A 35 -13.02 13.03 5.58
N TYR A 36 -12.53 12.94 6.81
CA TYR A 36 -13.24 12.27 7.90
C TYR A 36 -14.54 12.95 8.28
N LEU A 37 -14.81 14.20 7.85
CA LEU A 37 -16.09 14.88 8.08
C LEU A 37 -17.19 14.39 7.13
N ASN A 38 -16.85 13.73 6.01
CA ASN A 38 -17.84 13.27 5.04
C ASN A 38 -18.73 12.15 5.62
N PRO A 39 -20.05 12.37 5.79
CA PRO A 39 -20.94 11.38 6.40
C PRO A 39 -21.06 10.09 5.57
N LYS A 40 -20.71 10.12 4.29
CA LYS A 40 -20.73 8.94 3.40
C LYS A 40 -19.49 8.04 3.54
N LYS A 41 -18.47 8.43 4.32
CA LYS A 41 -17.24 7.62 4.51
C LYS A 41 -17.43 6.42 5.46
N GLY A 42 -18.54 6.36 6.20
CA GLY A 42 -18.82 5.26 7.13
C GLY A 42 -19.78 5.70 8.24
N SER A 43 -20.07 4.77 9.15
CA SER A 43 -21.01 4.98 10.26
C SER A 43 -20.37 5.84 11.35
N THR A 44 -20.94 7.01 11.60
CA THR A 44 -20.48 7.92 12.66
C THR A 44 -20.61 7.27 14.04
N VAL A 45 -19.55 7.32 14.85
CA VAL A 45 -19.57 6.86 16.24
C VAL A 45 -20.34 7.87 17.09
N ALA A 46 -21.47 7.43 17.65
CA ALA A 46 -22.35 8.25 18.50
C ALA A 46 -21.82 8.39 19.93
N ALA A 47 -20.57 8.84 20.08
CA ALA A 47 -19.94 9.12 21.37
C ALA A 47 -19.55 10.60 21.41
N PRO A 48 -20.22 11.45 22.23
CA PRO A 48 -19.98 12.90 22.26
C PRO A 48 -18.54 13.31 22.60
N ILE A 49 -17.81 12.44 23.32
CA ILE A 49 -16.39 12.68 23.65
C ILE A 49 -15.46 12.49 22.44
N LEU A 50 -15.87 11.70 21.45
CA LEU A 50 -15.12 11.45 20.22
C LEU A 50 -15.64 12.31 19.06
N THR A 51 -16.96 12.43 18.95
CA THR A 51 -17.64 13.07 17.84
C THR A 51 -18.40 14.30 18.31
N ASP A 52 -18.06 15.46 17.76
CA ASP A 52 -18.78 16.72 17.85
C ASP A 52 -18.66 17.43 16.49
N LEU A 53 -19.67 17.25 15.63
CA LEU A 53 -19.65 17.78 14.27
C LEU A 53 -19.66 19.31 14.22
N ASN A 54 -20.08 19.98 15.30
CA ASN A 54 -20.04 21.44 15.38
C ASN A 54 -18.64 21.97 15.67
N LYS A 55 -17.70 21.08 16.03
CA LYS A 55 -16.29 21.37 16.28
C LYS A 55 -15.39 20.59 15.34
N ASP A 56 -15.90 20.29 14.15
CA ASP A 56 -15.19 19.52 13.12
C ASP A 56 -14.58 18.21 13.66
N SER A 57 -15.20 17.59 14.67
CA SER A 57 -14.68 16.38 15.31
C SER A 57 -15.56 15.20 14.94
N ARG A 58 -14.99 14.18 14.31
CA ARG A 58 -15.75 13.00 13.89
C ARG A 58 -14.91 11.73 13.92
N TRP A 59 -15.47 10.72 14.56
CA TRP A 59 -15.03 9.33 14.43
C TRP A 59 -16.07 8.52 13.69
N TYR A 60 -15.62 7.60 12.85
CA TYR A 60 -16.48 6.74 12.05
C TYR A 60 -15.88 5.34 11.92
N ALA A 61 -16.76 4.36 11.81
CA ALA A 61 -16.42 2.98 11.56
C ALA A 61 -16.82 2.57 10.13
N THR A 62 -16.02 1.70 9.53
CA THR A 62 -16.32 1.01 8.27
C THR A 62 -16.04 -0.47 8.44
N PHE A 63 -16.89 -1.31 7.87
CA PHE A 63 -16.73 -2.75 7.88
C PHE A 63 -16.54 -3.26 6.46
N ARG A 64 -15.77 -4.34 6.33
CA ARG A 64 -15.55 -5.01 5.05
C ARG A 64 -15.76 -6.50 5.16
N VAL A 65 -16.56 -7.04 4.26
CA VAL A 65 -16.57 -8.46 3.94
C VAL A 65 -15.87 -8.64 2.59
N LYS A 66 -14.85 -9.48 2.52
CA LYS A 66 -14.17 -9.86 1.28
C LYS A 66 -14.13 -11.37 1.20
N GLY A 67 -14.50 -11.96 0.06
CA GLY A 67 -14.38 -13.39 -0.16
C GLY A 67 -13.87 -13.66 -1.56
N GLY A 68 -13.22 -14.79 -1.74
CA GLY A 68 -12.67 -15.10 -3.05
C GLY A 68 -12.16 -16.51 -3.21
N TYR A 69 -11.96 -16.84 -4.47
CA TYR A 69 -11.34 -18.05 -4.96
C TYR A 69 -10.09 -17.69 -5.77
N TYR A 70 -9.05 -18.49 -5.59
CA TYR A 70 -7.74 -18.36 -6.19
C TYR A 70 -7.30 -19.72 -6.74
N ASN A 71 -6.75 -19.73 -7.95
CA ASN A 71 -6.14 -20.91 -8.56
C ASN A 71 -4.76 -20.61 -9.14
N GLU A 72 -3.80 -21.48 -8.85
CA GLU A 72 -2.43 -21.46 -9.38
C GLU A 72 -1.91 -22.89 -9.39
N ASN A 73 -1.59 -23.47 -10.55
CA ASN A 73 -1.01 -24.82 -10.68
C ASN A 73 -1.55 -25.89 -9.71
N LYS A 74 -2.86 -26.15 -9.81
CA LYS A 74 -3.59 -27.15 -9.00
C LYS A 74 -3.64 -26.83 -7.49
N LEU A 75 -3.14 -25.67 -7.05
CA LEU A 75 -3.49 -25.07 -5.78
C LEU A 75 -4.82 -24.34 -5.95
N HIS A 76 -5.81 -24.75 -5.17
CA HIS A 76 -7.10 -24.10 -5.06
C HIS A 76 -7.19 -23.49 -3.67
N ARG A 77 -7.48 -22.20 -3.58
CA ARG A 77 -7.65 -21.50 -2.30
C ARG A 77 -8.93 -20.70 -2.31
N GLU A 78 -9.78 -20.97 -1.35
CA GLU A 78 -10.97 -20.20 -1.02
C GLU A 78 -10.67 -19.41 0.24
N TYR A 79 -11.18 -18.19 0.36
CA TYR A 79 -10.98 -17.40 1.56
C TYR A 79 -12.19 -16.52 1.88
N LEU A 80 -12.35 -16.25 3.17
CA LEU A 80 -13.28 -15.27 3.71
C LEU A 80 -12.51 -14.35 4.65
N GLN A 81 -12.67 -13.04 4.46
CA GLN A 81 -11.99 -12.01 5.21
C GLN A 81 -13.01 -11.00 5.74
N LEU A 82 -12.93 -10.72 7.03
CA LEU A 82 -13.70 -9.71 7.73
C LEU A 82 -12.76 -8.61 8.21
N ASN A 83 -13.17 -7.35 8.05
CA ASN A 83 -12.41 -6.23 8.56
C ASN A 83 -13.33 -5.25 9.30
N GLY A 84 -12.78 -4.66 10.35
CA GLY A 84 -13.34 -3.48 10.99
C GLY A 84 -12.29 -2.39 10.99
N ARG A 85 -12.68 -1.17 10.61
CA ARG A 85 -11.79 -0.01 10.64
C ARG A 85 -12.47 1.15 11.34
N LEU A 86 -11.83 1.68 12.38
CA LEU A 86 -12.25 2.86 13.13
C LEU A 86 -11.27 4.00 12.84
N ARG A 87 -11.79 5.15 12.45
CA ARG A 87 -11.02 6.32 12.05
C ARG A 87 -11.62 7.58 12.60
N GLY A 88 -10.81 8.56 12.98
CA GLY A 88 -11.33 9.86 13.36
C GLY A 88 -10.31 10.85 13.89
N LYS A 89 -10.80 12.08 14.05
CA LYS A 89 -10.10 13.20 14.69
C LYS A 89 -11.06 13.85 15.69
N THR A 90 -10.54 14.17 16.87
CA THR A 90 -11.23 14.97 17.89
C THR A 90 -10.38 16.16 18.25
N TYR A 91 -10.88 17.37 18.01
CA TYR A 91 -10.22 18.60 18.42
C TYR A 91 -10.30 18.78 19.94
N PHE A 92 -9.18 19.16 20.53
CA PHE A 92 -9.11 19.64 21.91
C PHE A 92 -8.62 21.09 22.02
N THR A 93 -8.20 21.68 20.89
CA THR A 93 -7.98 23.13 20.69
C THR A 93 -8.49 23.53 19.29
N GLU A 94 -8.39 24.80 18.91
CA GLU A 94 -8.78 25.29 17.59
C GLU A 94 -7.98 24.70 16.43
N LYS A 95 -6.75 24.22 16.67
CA LYS A 95 -5.83 23.73 15.63
C LYS A 95 -5.25 22.35 15.88
N MET A 96 -5.53 21.76 17.05
CA MET A 96 -4.96 20.47 17.46
C MET A 96 -6.04 19.48 17.84
N GLY A 97 -5.88 18.25 17.35
CA GLY A 97 -6.75 17.14 17.67
C GLY A 97 -6.00 15.84 17.89
N VAL A 98 -6.62 14.94 18.65
CA VAL A 98 -6.22 13.54 18.72
C VAL A 98 -6.75 12.85 17.47
N ILE A 99 -5.90 12.08 16.82
CA ILE A 99 -6.25 11.31 15.62
C ILE A 99 -6.06 9.82 15.85
N GLY A 100 -6.81 9.02 15.11
CA GLY A 100 -6.62 7.57 15.07
C GLY A 100 -7.12 6.92 13.80
N ASP A 101 -6.46 5.83 13.43
CA ASP A 101 -6.85 4.92 12.37
C ASP A 101 -6.46 3.49 12.77
N PHE A 102 -7.47 2.72 13.12
CA PHE A 102 -7.39 1.38 13.68
C PHE A 102 -8.08 0.43 12.70
N TRP A 103 -7.31 -0.46 12.09
CA TRP A 103 -7.80 -1.42 11.11
C TRP A 103 -7.49 -2.84 11.59
N PHE A 104 -8.57 -3.57 11.87
CA PHE A 104 -8.58 -4.95 12.26
C PHE A 104 -8.97 -5.84 11.10
N LYS A 105 -8.33 -7.01 10.99
CA LYS A 105 -8.56 -7.99 9.93
C LYS A 105 -8.55 -9.40 10.52
N GLY A 106 -9.59 -10.16 10.22
CA GLY A 106 -9.62 -11.62 10.36
C GLY A 106 -9.77 -12.25 8.98
N GLN A 107 -8.99 -13.30 8.69
CA GLN A 107 -9.09 -14.01 7.42
C GLN A 107 -8.93 -15.52 7.59
N GLU A 108 -9.86 -16.27 7.03
CA GLU A 108 -9.73 -17.71 6.90
C GLU A 108 -9.43 -18.13 5.48
N ASN A 109 -8.74 -19.25 5.34
CA ASN A 109 -8.39 -19.82 4.06
C ASN A 109 -8.66 -21.32 4.11
N TYR A 110 -9.35 -21.82 3.10
CA TYR A 110 -9.44 -23.23 2.77
C TYR A 110 -8.60 -23.48 1.53
N SER A 111 -7.62 -24.39 1.62
CA SER A 111 -6.73 -24.66 0.49
C SER A 111 -6.55 -26.15 0.21
N ARG A 112 -6.52 -26.49 -1.08
CA ARG A 112 -6.28 -27.84 -1.59
C ARG A 112 -5.18 -27.79 -2.65
N LYS A 113 -4.22 -28.73 -2.59
CA LYS A 113 -3.21 -28.91 -3.63
C LYS A 113 -3.21 -30.36 -4.08
N ASN A 114 -3.28 -30.60 -5.39
CA ASN A 114 -3.35 -31.95 -5.95
C ASN A 114 -4.48 -32.80 -5.31
N GLY A 115 -5.63 -32.17 -5.04
CA GLY A 115 -6.79 -32.83 -4.41
C GLY A 115 -6.68 -33.07 -2.91
N GLN A 116 -5.52 -32.81 -2.29
CA GLN A 116 -5.32 -32.95 -0.84
C GLN A 116 -5.53 -31.62 -0.13
N THR A 117 -6.27 -31.64 0.97
CA THR A 117 -6.49 -30.46 1.82
C THR A 117 -5.22 -30.09 2.57
N LEU A 118 -4.73 -28.87 2.35
CA LEU A 118 -3.59 -28.29 3.07
C LEU A 118 -4.05 -27.48 4.29
N GLN A 119 -5.14 -26.73 4.14
CA GLN A 119 -5.72 -25.91 5.21
C GLN A 119 -7.24 -26.02 5.17
N LYS A 120 -7.85 -26.14 6.35
CA LYS A 120 -9.31 -26.14 6.52
C LYS A 120 -9.79 -24.76 6.99
N PHE A 121 -11.07 -24.47 6.75
CA PHE A 121 -11.79 -23.44 7.51
C PHE A 121 -11.85 -23.87 8.97
N ASP A 122 -11.75 -22.91 9.88
CA ASP A 122 -11.74 -23.14 11.32
C ASP A 122 -12.76 -22.19 11.98
N ASP A 123 -12.36 -21.36 12.94
CA ASP A 123 -13.19 -20.42 13.68
C ASP A 123 -12.68 -18.96 13.71
N PHE A 124 -11.72 -18.58 12.86
CA PHE A 124 -11.00 -17.28 12.83
C PHE A 124 -10.04 -17.00 14.01
N ASP A 125 -9.94 -17.84 15.04
CA ASP A 125 -9.29 -17.47 16.30
C ASP A 125 -7.79 -17.16 16.14
N ASP A 126 -7.07 -17.95 15.33
CA ASP A 126 -5.61 -17.80 15.13
C ASP A 126 -5.23 -16.81 14.01
N LYS A 127 -6.19 -16.31 13.24
CA LYS A 127 -5.92 -15.54 12.00
C LYS A 127 -6.38 -14.08 12.07
N THR A 128 -6.59 -13.63 13.29
CA THR A 128 -7.12 -12.32 13.61
C THR A 128 -6.00 -11.40 14.07
N GLN A 129 -5.84 -10.26 13.39
CA GLN A 129 -4.74 -9.34 13.65
C GLN A 129 -5.12 -7.88 13.44
N TRP A 130 -4.37 -6.99 14.08
CA TRP A 130 -4.29 -5.59 13.67
C TRP A 130 -3.56 -5.51 12.33
N GLU A 131 -4.31 -5.26 11.26
CA GLU A 131 -3.74 -4.96 9.95
C GLU A 131 -2.93 -3.67 10.03
N GLN A 132 -3.47 -2.67 10.71
CA GLN A 132 -2.85 -1.38 10.95
C GLN A 132 -3.42 -0.77 12.22
N TYR A 133 -2.59 -0.05 12.97
CA TYR A 133 -3.09 0.92 13.94
C TYR A 133 -2.13 2.10 13.96
N ARG A 134 -2.66 3.30 14.01
CA ARG A 134 -1.88 4.53 14.19
C ARG A 134 -2.73 5.52 14.95
N PHE A 135 -2.13 6.13 15.97
CA PHE A 135 -2.80 7.13 16.80
C PHE A 135 -1.79 8.19 17.23
N GLY A 136 -2.26 9.39 17.50
CA GLY A 136 -1.38 10.49 17.86
C GLY A 136 -2.08 11.83 17.87
N ILE A 137 -1.31 12.86 17.59
CA ILE A 137 -1.76 14.26 17.58
C ILE A 137 -1.56 14.81 16.17
N GLU A 138 -2.54 15.56 15.69
CA GLU A 138 -2.44 16.34 14.47
C GLU A 138 -2.62 17.81 14.79
N HIS A 139 -1.73 18.64 14.23
CA HIS A 139 -1.84 20.09 14.22
C HIS A 139 -2.03 20.55 12.77
N ASP A 140 -3.02 21.39 12.50
CA ASP A 140 -3.44 21.73 11.13
C ASP A 140 -2.32 22.35 10.29
N ASP A 141 -1.44 23.13 10.92
CA ASP A 141 -0.27 23.75 10.27
C ASP A 141 0.98 22.83 10.21
N TYR A 142 1.19 21.94 11.18
CA TYR A 142 2.47 21.20 11.33
C TYR A 142 2.39 19.73 10.92
N GLY A 143 1.19 19.19 10.79
CA GLY A 143 0.98 17.80 10.41
C GLY A 143 0.66 16.90 11.58
N SER A 144 0.74 15.61 11.29
CA SER A 144 0.44 14.53 12.22
C SER A 144 1.72 13.89 12.73
N PHE A 145 1.78 13.66 14.04
CA PHE A 145 2.78 12.81 14.68
C PHE A 145 2.07 11.67 15.38
N MET A 146 2.42 10.44 15.02
CA MET A 146 1.71 9.24 15.44
C MET A 146 2.66 8.14 15.92
N TYR A 147 2.12 7.20 16.67
CA TYR A 147 2.75 5.93 16.99
C TYR A 147 1.87 4.77 16.47
N GLY A 148 2.47 3.71 15.92
CA GLY A 148 1.66 2.65 15.32
C GLY A 148 2.38 1.47 14.66
N LYS A 149 1.55 0.63 14.02
CA LYS A 149 1.93 -0.41 13.05
C LYS A 149 1.64 0.07 11.64
N HIS A 150 2.68 0.21 10.83
CA HIS A 150 2.57 0.65 9.42
C HIS A 150 3.80 0.23 8.60
N THR A 151 3.70 0.35 7.29
CA THR A 151 4.82 0.26 6.34
C THR A 151 5.84 1.39 6.58
N ALA A 152 7.03 1.30 5.98
CA ALA A 152 8.08 2.31 6.16
C ALA A 152 7.82 3.59 5.33
N THR A 153 7.17 3.46 4.18
CA THR A 153 6.77 4.50 3.24
C THR A 153 5.30 4.30 2.80
N TRP A 154 4.71 5.33 2.19
CA TRP A 154 3.28 5.42 1.85
C TRP A 154 3.05 5.47 0.34
N SER A 155 4.04 5.96 -0.42
CA SER A 155 3.87 6.23 -1.85
C SER A 155 3.52 4.98 -2.66
N PHE A 156 3.95 3.80 -2.24
CA PHE A 156 3.63 2.55 -2.95
C PHE A 156 2.12 2.26 -3.00
N PHE A 157 1.32 2.80 -2.06
CA PHE A 157 -0.14 2.63 -2.10
C PHE A 157 -0.81 3.31 -3.31
N THR A 158 -0.10 4.13 -4.09
CA THR A 158 -0.69 4.69 -5.33
C THR A 158 -1.15 3.61 -6.29
N VAL A 159 -0.51 2.44 -6.28
CA VAL A 159 -0.82 1.30 -7.14
C VAL A 159 -1.72 0.26 -6.44
N ASP A 160 -2.30 0.58 -5.28
CA ASP A 160 -3.31 -0.24 -4.59
C ASP A 160 -4.61 -0.30 -5.42
N MET A 161 -4.57 -1.11 -6.47
CA MET A 161 -5.66 -1.32 -7.42
C MET A 161 -5.71 -2.75 -7.92
N GLY A 162 -6.93 -3.19 -8.27
CA GLY A 162 -7.17 -4.55 -8.74
C GLY A 162 -6.74 -5.63 -7.73
N SER A 163 -6.61 -6.85 -8.21
CA SER A 163 -6.22 -8.02 -7.41
C SER A 163 -4.71 -8.15 -7.22
N GLN A 164 -3.91 -7.47 -8.07
CA GLN A 164 -2.45 -7.60 -8.14
C GLN A 164 -1.69 -6.41 -7.51
N GLY A 165 -2.32 -5.24 -7.38
CA GLY A 165 -1.62 -3.97 -7.19
C GLY A 165 -0.54 -3.94 -6.11
N LEU A 166 -0.87 -4.39 -4.90
CA LEU A 166 0.07 -4.42 -3.77
C LEU A 166 0.96 -5.69 -3.71
N LEU A 167 0.73 -6.68 -4.58
CA LEU A 167 1.48 -7.94 -4.58
C LEU A 167 2.79 -7.82 -5.35
N ASP A 168 2.84 -6.99 -6.41
CA ASP A 168 3.98 -6.91 -7.34
C ASP A 168 4.85 -5.66 -7.14
N THR A 169 4.75 -5.00 -5.98
CA THR A 169 5.44 -3.74 -5.73
C THR A 169 6.63 -3.88 -4.78
N GLN A 170 7.82 -3.54 -5.27
CA GLN A 170 9.03 -3.49 -4.44
C GLN A 170 9.16 -2.20 -3.60
N ALA A 171 8.48 -1.09 -3.96
CA ALA A 171 8.72 0.25 -3.38
C ALA A 171 8.51 0.42 -1.87
N ASP A 172 7.82 -0.51 -1.21
CA ASP A 172 7.78 -0.68 0.25
C ASP A 172 6.91 -1.89 0.58
N ALA A 173 7.16 -2.70 1.59
CA ALA A 173 8.23 -2.84 2.57
C ALA A 173 8.11 -4.29 3.05
N GLY A 174 8.97 -4.71 3.97
CA GLY A 174 8.96 -6.05 4.51
C GLY A 174 7.81 -6.24 5.47
N ALA A 175 6.57 -6.12 5.02
CA ALA A 175 5.36 -6.07 5.82
C ALA A 175 5.26 -4.84 6.76
N LYS A 176 4.09 -4.72 7.40
CA LYS A 176 3.83 -3.72 8.43
C LYS A 176 4.33 -4.24 9.77
N ASN A 177 5.25 -3.53 10.42
CA ASN A 177 5.67 -3.79 11.79
C ASN A 177 5.16 -2.72 12.76
N ALA A 178 4.93 -3.15 13.99
CA ALA A 178 4.53 -2.31 15.12
C ALA A 178 5.72 -1.50 15.66
N GLY A 179 5.45 -0.48 16.49
CA GLY A 179 6.50 0.23 17.21
C GLY A 179 7.07 1.46 16.50
N LYS A 180 6.42 1.93 15.43
CA LYS A 180 6.91 3.06 14.64
C LYS A 180 6.42 4.40 15.15
N PHE A 181 7.31 5.38 15.15
CA PHE A 181 6.95 6.79 15.09
C PHE A 181 6.71 7.18 13.64
N LEU A 182 5.62 7.89 13.39
CA LEU A 182 5.17 8.25 12.05
C LEU A 182 4.91 9.75 11.99
N TYR A 183 5.30 10.37 10.89
CA TYR A 183 4.97 11.74 10.55
C TYR A 183 4.29 11.78 9.18
N LYS A 184 3.25 12.59 9.03
CA LYS A 184 2.63 12.86 7.74
C LYS A 184 2.13 14.30 7.71
N LYS A 185 2.49 15.01 6.64
CA LYS A 185 2.00 16.35 6.35
C LYS A 185 1.72 16.50 4.87
N GLN A 186 0.52 16.95 4.59
CA GLN A 186 0.13 17.52 3.34
C GLN A 186 0.06 19.03 3.49
N PHE A 187 0.91 19.71 2.71
CA PHE A 187 1.01 21.17 2.72
C PHE A 187 -0.05 21.77 1.80
N ASP A 188 -0.45 23.00 2.09
CA ASP A 188 -1.46 23.69 1.30
C ASP A 188 -0.99 23.95 -0.14
N ASN A 189 0.32 23.99 -0.41
CA ASN A 189 0.87 24.07 -1.77
C ASN A 189 0.99 22.70 -2.46
N ASN A 190 0.21 21.70 -2.01
CA ASN A 190 0.18 20.33 -2.51
C ASN A 190 1.46 19.50 -2.29
N LEU A 191 2.49 20.04 -1.62
CA LEU A 191 3.63 19.23 -1.20
C LEU A 191 3.18 18.17 -0.19
N PHE A 192 3.81 17.00 -0.30
CA PHE A 192 3.60 15.85 0.56
C PHE A 192 4.91 15.47 1.24
N LEU A 193 4.85 15.23 2.54
CA LEU A 193 5.95 14.67 3.32
C LEU A 193 5.40 13.60 4.25
N ALA A 194 5.98 12.40 4.20
CA ALA A 194 5.78 11.38 5.21
C ALA A 194 7.13 10.82 5.67
N GLY A 195 7.17 10.36 6.91
CA GLY A 195 8.35 9.76 7.50
C GLY A 195 7.99 8.72 8.54
N SER A 196 8.81 7.69 8.67
CA SER A 196 8.67 6.67 9.70
C SER A 196 10.02 6.29 10.33
N TYR A 197 9.98 5.91 11.60
CA TYR A 197 11.13 5.37 12.32
C TYR A 197 10.67 4.33 13.35
N ASP A 198 11.18 3.11 13.25
CA ASP A 198 11.05 2.07 14.25
C ASP A 198 12.24 2.09 15.22
N ARG A 199 11.96 2.19 16.53
CA ARG A 199 13.00 2.22 17.56
C ARG A 199 13.70 0.87 17.74
N GLU A 200 13.01 -0.26 17.58
CA GLU A 200 13.57 -1.59 17.78
C GLU A 200 14.36 -2.03 16.55
N SER A 201 13.69 -2.09 15.40
CA SER A 201 14.33 -2.57 14.17
C SER A 201 15.29 -1.55 13.54
N LYS A 202 15.20 -0.26 13.87
CA LYS A 202 15.94 0.84 13.21
C LYS A 202 15.55 1.02 11.73
N ILE A 203 14.38 0.52 11.34
CA ILE A 203 13.85 0.75 10.00
C ILE A 203 13.30 2.17 9.91
N THR A 204 13.66 2.84 8.83
CA THR A 204 13.24 4.19 8.48
C THR A 204 12.73 4.23 7.06
N GLY A 205 11.73 5.06 6.82
CA GLY A 205 11.31 5.41 5.48
C GLY A 205 10.88 6.86 5.39
N ILE A 206 11.03 7.45 4.21
CA ILE A 206 10.63 8.82 3.91
C ILE A 206 9.95 8.83 2.55
N ASP A 207 8.86 9.58 2.44
CA ASP A 207 8.23 9.94 1.17
C ASP A 207 8.25 11.47 1.02
N VAL A 208 8.62 11.93 -0.16
CA VAL A 208 8.48 13.33 -0.57
C VAL A 208 7.73 13.35 -1.89
N GLY A 209 6.72 14.20 -2.01
CA GLY A 209 5.93 14.24 -3.22
C GLY A 209 5.15 15.51 -3.41
N TYR A 210 4.31 15.45 -4.43
CA TYR A 210 3.30 16.43 -4.75
C TYR A 210 2.01 15.66 -5.03
N GLN A 211 0.90 16.04 -4.40
CA GLN A 211 -0.41 15.43 -4.64
C GLN A 211 -1.51 16.49 -4.58
N THR A 212 -2.44 16.45 -5.53
CA THR A 212 -3.62 17.34 -5.55
C THR A 212 -4.78 16.81 -4.72
N ALA A 213 -4.72 15.53 -4.35
CA ALA A 213 -5.71 14.85 -3.52
C ALA A 213 -5.06 13.69 -2.76
N ASP A 214 -5.82 13.07 -1.86
CA ASP A 214 -5.43 11.79 -1.30
C ASP A 214 -5.29 10.74 -2.42
N LEU A 215 -4.31 9.84 -2.28
CA LEU A 215 -4.02 8.84 -3.31
C LEU A 215 -5.20 7.92 -3.62
N TYR A 216 -6.16 7.73 -2.71
CA TYR A 216 -7.38 6.95 -2.97
C TYR A 216 -8.52 7.75 -3.61
N SER A 217 -8.34 9.06 -3.85
CA SER A 217 -9.30 9.91 -4.55
C SER A 217 -9.40 9.52 -6.03
N LEU A 218 -10.63 9.37 -6.52
CA LEU A 218 -10.96 9.12 -7.93
C LEU A 218 -11.54 10.36 -8.63
N ARG A 219 -11.30 11.55 -8.09
CA ARG A 219 -11.84 12.78 -8.68
C ARG A 219 -11.09 13.15 -9.97
N PRO A 220 -11.81 13.77 -10.92
CA PRO A 220 -11.27 14.06 -12.24
C PRO A 220 -10.14 15.10 -12.18
N GLY A 221 -9.06 14.84 -12.92
CA GLY A 221 -7.91 15.74 -13.03
C GLY A 221 -6.91 15.66 -11.86
N ASP A 222 -7.22 14.90 -10.81
CA ASP A 222 -6.30 14.75 -9.68
C ASP A 222 -5.08 13.89 -10.04
N TYR A 223 -3.91 14.26 -9.53
CA TYR A 223 -2.68 13.50 -9.72
C TYR A 223 -1.76 13.60 -8.51
N GLY A 224 -0.82 12.66 -8.43
CA GLY A 224 0.26 12.70 -7.45
C GLY A 224 1.52 12.02 -7.96
N ILE A 225 2.67 12.51 -7.51
CA ILE A 225 3.99 11.95 -7.78
C ILE A 225 4.82 11.99 -6.50
N TYR A 226 5.54 10.90 -6.23
CA TYR A 226 6.24 10.68 -4.98
C TYR A 226 7.58 10.01 -5.24
N ALA A 227 8.61 10.46 -4.54
CA ALA A 227 9.84 9.71 -4.36
C ALA A 227 9.87 9.17 -2.93
N SER A 228 10.34 7.93 -2.77
CA SER A 228 10.49 7.30 -1.47
C SER A 228 11.84 6.63 -1.31
N VAL A 229 12.24 6.47 -0.06
CA VAL A 229 13.42 5.68 0.32
C VAL A 229 13.18 5.02 1.67
N HIS A 230 13.59 3.76 1.81
CA HIS A 230 13.60 3.06 3.09
C HIS A 230 14.77 2.10 3.20
N ASN A 231 15.11 1.69 4.43
CA ASN A 231 16.09 0.62 4.69
C ASN A 231 15.47 -0.68 5.21
N GLY A 232 14.14 -0.82 5.13
CA GLY A 232 13.42 -2.07 5.40
C GLY A 232 13.74 -3.18 4.38
N GLN A 233 13.03 -4.32 4.45
CA GLN A 233 13.22 -5.41 3.50
C GLN A 233 12.37 -5.20 2.24
N PRO A 234 12.94 -5.10 1.03
CA PRO A 234 12.12 -5.07 -0.18
C PRO A 234 11.43 -6.43 -0.39
N MET A 235 10.27 -6.42 -1.05
CA MET A 235 9.52 -7.63 -1.38
C MET A 235 9.01 -7.56 -2.83
N VAL A 236 9.08 -8.66 -3.56
CA VAL A 236 8.35 -8.87 -4.83
C VAL A 236 7.58 -10.18 -4.74
N SER A 237 6.57 -10.38 -5.58
CA SER A 237 5.90 -11.68 -5.71
C SER A 237 6.34 -12.38 -6.98
N SER A 238 6.41 -13.70 -6.93
CA SER A 238 6.52 -14.56 -8.12
C SER A 238 5.47 -15.66 -7.96
N GLY A 239 4.40 -15.55 -8.75
CA GLY A 239 3.19 -16.33 -8.51
C GLY A 239 2.56 -15.98 -7.14
N SER A 240 2.19 -16.98 -6.34
CA SER A 240 1.73 -16.80 -4.95
C SER A 240 2.84 -16.54 -3.93
N LYS A 241 4.12 -16.63 -4.31
CA LYS A 241 5.24 -16.61 -3.37
C LYS A 241 5.81 -15.20 -3.25
N ALA A 242 5.79 -14.69 -2.01
CA ALA A 242 6.56 -13.50 -1.66
C ALA A 242 8.06 -13.84 -1.61
N ILE A 243 8.88 -13.03 -2.27
CA ILE A 243 10.33 -13.09 -2.27
C ILE A 243 10.85 -11.87 -1.50
N ILE A 244 11.59 -12.11 -0.43
CA ILE A 244 12.06 -11.06 0.50
C ILE A 244 13.54 -10.77 0.29
N GLY A 245 13.90 -9.50 0.09
CA GLY A 245 15.31 -9.07 0.06
C GLY A 245 15.86 -8.72 1.43
N ASN A 246 17.17 -8.55 1.49
CA ASN A 246 17.94 -8.17 2.67
C ASN A 246 17.76 -9.19 3.80
N VAL A 247 18.00 -10.47 3.52
CA VAL A 247 17.76 -11.57 4.45
C VAL A 247 19.05 -12.20 4.95
N ASN A 248 19.17 -12.28 6.28
CA ASN A 248 20.18 -13.11 6.95
C ASN A 248 19.53 -14.40 7.49
N ILE A 249 19.67 -15.49 6.74
CA ILE A 249 19.04 -16.76 7.09
C ILE A 249 19.60 -17.39 8.37
N ASN A 250 20.87 -17.13 8.70
CA ASN A 250 21.50 -17.67 9.90
C ASN A 250 20.93 -17.01 11.17
N LYS A 251 20.84 -15.68 11.19
CA LYS A 251 20.16 -14.92 12.26
C LYS A 251 18.68 -15.30 12.37
N THR A 252 18.00 -15.46 11.22
CA THR A 252 16.60 -15.88 11.19
C THR A 252 16.41 -17.23 11.89
N ARG A 253 17.25 -18.23 11.61
CA ARG A 253 17.19 -19.56 12.25
C ARG A 253 17.53 -19.55 13.74
N GLN A 254 18.27 -18.54 14.19
CA GLN A 254 18.58 -18.32 15.61
C GLN A 254 17.46 -17.59 16.37
N GLY A 255 16.44 -17.09 15.66
CA GLY A 255 15.33 -16.33 16.24
C GLY A 255 15.62 -14.83 16.37
N ASP A 256 16.71 -14.33 15.78
CA ASP A 256 17.15 -12.93 15.90
C ASP A 256 16.44 -12.00 14.90
N ILE A 257 15.11 -11.99 14.92
CA ILE A 257 14.26 -11.25 13.96
C ILE A 257 13.86 -9.84 14.44
N LYS A 258 14.44 -9.34 15.54
CA LYS A 258 14.10 -8.00 16.07
C LYS A 258 14.50 -6.85 15.15
N ASN A 259 15.43 -7.10 14.23
CA ASN A 259 15.91 -6.09 13.30
C ASN A 259 15.10 -6.04 12.00
N SER A 260 14.00 -6.76 11.86
CA SER A 260 13.22 -6.86 10.62
C SER A 260 11.78 -6.38 10.75
N ASP A 261 11.17 -6.11 9.60
CA ASP A 261 9.74 -5.92 9.43
C ASP A 261 9.04 -7.23 9.01
N THR A 262 9.77 -8.19 8.42
CA THR A 262 9.28 -9.52 8.04
C THR A 262 9.64 -10.60 9.07
N ALA A 263 9.26 -11.85 8.77
CA ALA A 263 9.71 -13.04 9.50
C ALA A 263 11.20 -13.40 9.29
N TYR A 264 11.93 -12.65 8.47
CA TYR A 264 13.36 -12.86 8.20
C TYR A 264 14.19 -11.73 8.79
N ALA A 265 15.24 -12.06 9.56
CA ALA A 265 16.20 -11.09 10.06
C ALA A 265 16.87 -10.33 8.90
N ARG A 266 17.10 -9.02 9.07
CA ARG A 266 17.85 -8.21 8.08
C ARG A 266 19.34 -8.51 8.08
N ASP A 267 19.95 -8.51 6.90
CA ASP A 267 21.39 -8.67 6.75
C ASP A 267 22.15 -7.34 6.93
N ASP A 268 21.81 -6.34 6.11
CA ASP A 268 22.43 -5.02 6.10
C ASP A 268 21.41 -3.91 6.43
N THR A 269 21.66 -3.16 7.50
CA THR A 269 20.80 -2.04 7.92
C THR A 269 21.01 -0.77 7.08
N SER A 270 22.03 -0.76 6.25
CA SER A 270 22.45 0.36 5.39
C SER A 270 22.08 0.15 3.92
N LEU A 271 21.47 -1.00 3.59
CA LEU A 271 20.88 -1.22 2.28
C LEU A 271 19.58 -0.42 2.17
N TYR A 272 19.48 0.40 1.12
CA TYR A 272 18.30 1.20 0.84
C TYR A 272 17.56 0.70 -0.40
N THR A 273 16.24 0.77 -0.34
CA THR A 273 15.34 0.64 -1.48
C THR A 273 14.80 2.02 -1.80
N TRP A 274 14.90 2.40 -3.08
CA TRP A 274 14.42 3.67 -3.60
C TRP A 274 13.15 3.42 -4.41
N GLY A 275 12.17 4.31 -4.31
CA GLY A 275 10.91 4.22 -5.02
C GLY A 275 10.55 5.52 -5.72
N LEU A 276 9.86 5.41 -6.85
CA LEU A 276 9.13 6.50 -7.49
C LEU A 276 7.74 5.98 -7.81
N ALA A 277 6.71 6.69 -7.38
CA ALA A 277 5.32 6.27 -7.59
C ALA A 277 4.45 7.46 -7.99
N GLY A 278 3.33 7.18 -8.63
CA GLY A 278 2.38 8.21 -9.01
C GLY A 278 1.04 7.69 -9.49
N TYR A 279 0.08 8.61 -9.56
CA TYR A 279 -1.24 8.38 -10.14
C TYR A 279 -1.73 9.62 -10.89
N MET A 280 -2.66 9.41 -11.81
CA MET A 280 -3.39 10.47 -12.50
C MET A 280 -4.81 9.99 -12.82
N ASN A 281 -5.81 10.80 -12.49
CA ASN A 281 -7.20 10.58 -12.87
C ASN A 281 -7.50 11.43 -14.11
N VAL A 282 -7.82 10.77 -15.22
CA VAL A 282 -8.17 11.43 -16.49
C VAL A 282 -9.69 11.46 -16.61
N ASP A 283 -10.24 12.68 -16.51
CA ASP A 283 -11.67 12.92 -16.39
C ASP A 283 -12.30 12.04 -15.30
N ASN A 284 -13.59 11.73 -15.43
CA ASN A 284 -14.27 10.75 -14.59
C ASN A 284 -14.23 9.34 -15.22
N ALA A 285 -13.23 9.05 -16.04
CA ALA A 285 -13.24 7.89 -16.92
C ALA A 285 -12.08 6.93 -16.66
N TYR A 286 -10.88 7.44 -16.35
CA TYR A 286 -9.71 6.60 -16.19
C TYR A 286 -8.88 6.99 -14.98
N ARG A 287 -8.24 5.99 -14.37
CA ARG A 287 -7.13 6.17 -13.45
C ARG A 287 -5.90 5.47 -14.01
N LEU A 288 -4.79 6.19 -14.07
CA LEU A 288 -3.47 5.68 -14.43
C LEU A 288 -2.62 5.67 -13.16
N VAL A 289 -1.87 4.61 -12.94
CA VAL A 289 -0.90 4.52 -11.85
C VAL A 289 0.39 3.91 -12.34
N GLY A 290 1.50 4.33 -11.73
CA GLY A 290 2.80 3.76 -12.00
C GLY A 290 3.65 3.75 -10.75
N GLN A 291 4.54 2.77 -10.66
CA GLN A 291 5.55 2.72 -9.63
C GLN A 291 6.81 2.07 -10.22
N MET A 292 7.97 2.50 -9.73
CA MET A 292 9.24 1.81 -9.93
C MET A 292 10.02 1.83 -8.63
N ALA A 293 10.84 0.81 -8.41
CA ALA A 293 11.73 0.74 -7.27
C ALA A 293 13.01 -0.01 -7.60
N TRP A 294 14.03 0.26 -6.82
CA TRP A 294 15.34 -0.35 -6.97
C TRP A 294 16.01 -0.54 -5.62
N SER A 295 16.63 -1.71 -5.44
CA SER A 295 17.51 -2.04 -4.33
C SER A 295 18.71 -2.87 -4.83
N GLU A 296 19.91 -2.60 -4.30
CA GLU A 296 21.14 -3.24 -4.76
C GLU A 296 21.13 -4.75 -4.49
N ARG A 297 21.34 -5.57 -5.53
CA ARG A 297 21.43 -7.03 -5.41
C ARG A 297 22.82 -7.49 -4.99
N ASP A 298 22.87 -8.72 -4.49
CA ASP A 298 24.12 -9.46 -4.38
C ASP A 298 24.52 -9.96 -5.77
N ASN A 299 25.79 -9.75 -6.16
CA ASN A 299 26.31 -10.14 -7.47
C ASN A 299 26.52 -11.66 -7.57
N ASP A 300 26.62 -12.35 -6.44
CA ASP A 300 26.89 -13.78 -6.39
C ASP A 300 25.61 -14.63 -6.42
N GLU A 301 24.43 -14.01 -6.39
CA GLU A 301 23.13 -14.69 -6.31
C GLU A 301 22.37 -14.63 -7.63
N SER A 302 22.14 -15.81 -8.23
CA SER A 302 21.31 -15.91 -9.44
C SER A 302 19.83 -15.68 -9.15
N THR A 303 19.07 -15.23 -10.15
CA THR A 303 17.61 -15.04 -10.06
C THR A 303 16.89 -16.34 -9.70
N ASP A 304 17.33 -17.46 -10.28
CA ASP A 304 16.73 -18.77 -10.08
C ASP A 304 16.96 -19.27 -8.65
N GLU A 305 18.16 -19.05 -8.11
CA GLU A 305 18.48 -19.36 -6.72
C GLU A 305 17.57 -18.58 -5.75
N ILE A 306 17.43 -17.27 -5.97
CA ILE A 306 16.57 -16.39 -5.17
C ILE A 306 15.11 -16.88 -5.23
N ARG A 307 14.60 -17.20 -6.42
CA ARG A 307 13.22 -17.65 -6.63
C ARG A 307 12.96 -19.00 -5.96
N GLN A 308 13.92 -19.94 -6.04
CA GLN A 308 13.78 -21.26 -5.44
C GLN A 308 13.73 -21.20 -3.90
N ARG A 309 14.55 -20.34 -3.28
CA ARG A 309 14.60 -20.22 -1.81
C ARG A 309 13.61 -19.20 -1.23
N GLY A 310 13.10 -18.27 -2.04
CA GLY A 310 12.12 -17.26 -1.64
C GLY A 310 12.71 -16.03 -0.93
N TRP A 311 14.01 -15.78 -1.04
CA TRP A 311 14.67 -14.62 -0.43
C TRP A 311 16.00 -14.24 -1.10
N ALA A 312 16.49 -13.01 -0.87
CA ALA A 312 17.79 -12.47 -1.33
C ALA A 312 18.65 -12.00 -0.14
N LYS A 313 19.98 -12.15 -0.18
CA LYS A 313 20.88 -11.66 0.89
C LYS A 313 20.90 -10.14 0.95
N LYS A 314 21.00 -9.49 -0.22
CA LYS A 314 20.82 -8.04 -0.40
C LYS A 314 19.46 -7.74 -1.04
N GLY A 315 19.33 -6.65 -1.77
CA GLY A 315 18.11 -6.22 -2.44
C GLY A 315 17.65 -7.15 -3.56
N LEU A 316 16.57 -6.73 -4.21
CA LEU A 316 15.85 -7.51 -5.23
C LEU A 316 16.03 -6.95 -6.65
N GLY A 317 16.85 -5.91 -6.82
CA GLY A 317 17.09 -5.29 -8.12
C GLY A 317 16.01 -4.30 -8.47
N PHE A 318 15.77 -4.08 -9.76
CA PHE A 318 14.70 -3.21 -10.23
C PHE A 318 13.34 -3.93 -10.25
N ALA A 319 12.27 -3.18 -9.93
CA ALA A 319 10.89 -3.55 -10.20
C ALA A 319 10.10 -2.33 -10.71
N GLY A 320 9.13 -2.54 -11.59
CA GLY A 320 8.28 -1.51 -12.15
C GLY A 320 6.87 -2.01 -12.43
N ASN A 321 5.90 -1.14 -12.22
CA ASN A 321 4.47 -1.42 -12.37
C ASN A 321 3.79 -0.29 -13.12
N LEU A 322 2.87 -0.63 -14.01
CA LEU A 322 1.99 0.32 -14.69
C LEU A 322 0.60 -0.28 -14.78
N ALA A 323 -0.41 0.52 -14.43
CA ALA A 323 -1.77 0.07 -14.54
C ALA A 323 -2.76 1.18 -14.93
N VAL A 324 -3.83 0.73 -15.59
CA VAL A 324 -4.97 1.57 -15.99
C VAL A 324 -6.25 0.94 -15.47
N GLN A 325 -7.15 1.77 -14.97
CA GLN A 325 -8.48 1.39 -14.54
C GLN A 325 -9.51 2.29 -15.20
N THR A 326 -10.59 1.73 -15.75
CA THR A 326 -11.77 2.51 -16.13
C THR A 326 -12.67 2.73 -14.91
N ILE A 327 -13.21 3.93 -14.77
CA ILE A 327 -14.11 4.29 -13.67
C ILE A 327 -15.53 4.32 -14.22
N PRO A 328 -16.44 3.44 -13.75
CA PRO A 328 -17.81 3.43 -14.23
C PRO A 328 -18.54 4.71 -13.79
N LYS A 329 -19.43 5.22 -14.66
CA LYS A 329 -20.26 6.40 -14.35
C LYS A 329 -21.05 6.16 -13.07
N ASN A 330 -21.09 7.16 -12.19
CA ASN A 330 -21.74 7.09 -10.87
C ASN A 330 -21.24 5.93 -9.98
N TYR A 331 -20.05 5.38 -10.25
CA TYR A 331 -19.49 4.26 -9.51
C TYR A 331 -20.36 3.00 -9.54
N GLN A 332 -21.08 2.78 -10.66
CA GLN A 332 -21.91 1.61 -10.90
C GLN A 332 -21.76 1.09 -12.33
N GLY A 333 -21.48 -0.20 -12.48
CA GLY A 333 -21.25 -0.84 -13.77
C GLY A 333 -19.86 -1.47 -13.88
N PHE A 334 -19.44 -1.76 -15.12
CA PHE A 334 -18.17 -2.43 -15.38
C PHE A 334 -16.97 -1.47 -15.28
N SER A 335 -15.92 -1.95 -14.61
CA SER A 335 -14.58 -1.38 -14.55
C SER A 335 -13.60 -2.40 -15.13
N TYR A 336 -12.80 -1.97 -16.09
CA TYR A 336 -11.71 -2.77 -16.65
C TYR A 336 -10.40 -2.28 -16.04
N ILE A 337 -9.60 -3.23 -15.56
CA ILE A 337 -8.26 -2.95 -15.03
C ILE A 337 -7.27 -3.77 -15.84
N LEU A 338 -6.19 -3.14 -16.27
CA LEU A 338 -5.02 -3.82 -16.81
C LEU A 338 -3.82 -3.43 -15.96
N PHE A 339 -3.25 -4.41 -15.27
CA PHE A 339 -2.06 -4.24 -14.45
C PHE A 339 -0.90 -4.98 -15.09
N ASN A 340 0.25 -4.31 -15.24
CA ASN A 340 1.47 -4.92 -15.75
C ASN A 340 2.58 -4.69 -14.72
N SER A 341 3.30 -5.75 -14.40
CA SER A 341 4.48 -5.70 -13.56
C SER A 341 5.69 -6.22 -14.31
N TRP A 342 6.85 -5.69 -13.97
CA TRP A 342 8.14 -6.16 -14.44
C TRP A 342 9.14 -6.08 -13.29
N ASP A 343 9.80 -7.19 -12.98
CA ASP A 343 10.89 -7.22 -12.01
C ASP A 343 12.01 -8.17 -12.43
N GLU A 344 13.18 -8.05 -11.80
CA GLU A 344 14.34 -8.87 -12.16
C GLU A 344 14.22 -10.35 -11.76
N ILE A 345 13.30 -10.71 -10.85
CA ILE A 345 13.18 -12.06 -10.26
C ILE A 345 11.99 -12.82 -10.86
N GLY A 346 10.78 -12.24 -10.78
CA GLY A 346 9.51 -12.75 -11.32
C GLY A 346 9.31 -12.44 -12.80
N ARG A 347 10.13 -11.54 -13.37
CA ARG A 347 10.04 -11.07 -14.77
C ARG A 347 8.73 -10.34 -15.02
N THR A 348 8.06 -10.62 -16.12
CA THR A 348 6.87 -9.89 -16.53
C THR A 348 5.62 -10.59 -16.03
N SER A 349 4.69 -9.83 -15.45
CA SER A 349 3.31 -10.28 -15.21
C SER A 349 2.31 -9.33 -15.86
N ILE A 350 1.23 -9.88 -16.39
CA ILE A 350 0.14 -9.11 -17.02
C ILE A 350 -1.19 -9.62 -16.46
N THR A 351 -1.93 -8.72 -15.81
CA THR A 351 -3.20 -9.02 -15.16
C THR A 351 -4.33 -8.17 -15.74
N PRO A 352 -5.06 -8.66 -16.76
CA PRO A 352 -6.40 -8.17 -17.03
C PRO A 352 -7.36 -8.55 -15.89
N GLN A 353 -8.20 -7.60 -15.52
CA GLN A 353 -9.28 -7.78 -14.56
C GLN A 353 -10.55 -7.10 -15.06
N LEU A 354 -11.67 -7.80 -14.91
CA LEU A 354 -13.01 -7.25 -15.08
C LEU A 354 -13.68 -7.18 -13.72
N GLU A 355 -14.04 -5.97 -13.30
CA GLU A 355 -14.73 -5.69 -12.05
C GLU A 355 -16.13 -5.12 -12.33
N TYR A 356 -17.13 -5.54 -11.58
CA TYR A 356 -18.46 -4.94 -11.59
C TYR A 356 -18.74 -4.24 -10.27
N TRP A 357 -19.12 -2.97 -10.37
CA TRP A 357 -19.45 -2.11 -9.25
C TRP A 357 -20.96 -2.09 -9.11
N PHE A 358 -21.47 -2.68 -8.03
CA PHE A 358 -22.91 -2.75 -7.78
C PHE A 358 -23.44 -1.44 -7.18
N GLY A 359 -22.55 -0.54 -6.74
CA GLY A 359 -22.89 0.59 -5.87
C GLY A 359 -22.92 0.15 -4.40
N GLY A 360 -23.10 1.12 -3.49
CA GLY A 360 -23.18 0.83 -2.05
C GLY A 360 -21.95 0.11 -1.46
N GLY A 361 -20.78 0.30 -2.07
CA GLY A 361 -19.51 -0.31 -1.64
C GLY A 361 -19.32 -1.78 -2.03
N LEU A 362 -20.28 -2.41 -2.74
CA LEU A 362 -20.16 -3.78 -3.23
C LEU A 362 -19.52 -3.84 -4.62
N ARG A 363 -18.50 -4.68 -4.75
CA ARG A 363 -17.77 -4.98 -5.99
C ARG A 363 -17.50 -6.47 -6.10
N ALA A 364 -17.48 -6.99 -7.32
CA ALA A 364 -17.01 -8.34 -7.61
C ALA A 364 -16.16 -8.32 -8.88
N TRP A 365 -15.14 -9.17 -8.96
CA TRP A 365 -14.23 -9.21 -10.08
C TRP A 365 -13.72 -10.60 -10.40
N VAL A 366 -13.28 -10.73 -11.64
CA VAL A 366 -12.47 -11.86 -12.13
C VAL A 366 -11.19 -11.30 -12.72
N SER A 367 -10.06 -11.94 -12.44
CA SER A 367 -8.78 -11.60 -13.03
C SER A 367 -8.02 -12.86 -13.45
N TRP A 368 -7.24 -12.73 -14.53
CA TRP A 368 -6.27 -13.73 -14.95
C TRP A 368 -4.90 -13.05 -15.00
N THR A 369 -3.91 -13.58 -14.28
CA THR A 369 -2.54 -13.10 -14.32
C THR A 369 -1.72 -14.07 -15.14
N TRP A 370 -1.14 -13.60 -16.25
CA TRP A 370 -0.08 -14.30 -16.96
C TRP A 370 1.24 -14.03 -16.27
N GLU A 371 1.95 -15.10 -15.92
CA GLU A 371 3.26 -15.01 -15.27
C GLU A 371 4.32 -15.58 -16.22
N GLU A 372 5.43 -14.85 -16.44
CA GLU A 372 6.50 -15.32 -17.32
C GLU A 372 7.29 -16.49 -16.69
N GLU A 373 7.48 -16.46 -15.37
CA GLU A 373 8.38 -17.36 -14.64
C GLU A 373 7.68 -18.19 -13.55
N ALA A 374 6.40 -17.91 -13.31
CA ALA A 374 5.56 -18.61 -12.35
C ALA A 374 4.33 -19.19 -13.08
N ASP A 375 3.47 -19.87 -12.31
CA ASP A 375 2.24 -20.41 -12.86
C ASP A 375 1.18 -19.31 -12.98
N ASP A 376 0.45 -19.30 -14.09
CA ASP A 376 -0.68 -18.40 -14.28
C ASP A 376 -1.70 -18.49 -13.13
N ILE A 377 -2.31 -17.35 -12.82
CA ILE A 377 -3.21 -17.22 -11.68
C ILE A 377 -4.60 -16.79 -12.13
N THR A 378 -5.63 -17.52 -11.69
CA THR A 378 -7.03 -17.06 -11.76
C THR A 378 -7.51 -16.59 -10.40
N ARG A 379 -8.21 -15.46 -10.35
CA ARG A 379 -8.92 -15.00 -9.14
C ARG A 379 -10.36 -14.64 -9.47
N VAL A 380 -11.27 -15.04 -8.59
CA VAL A 380 -12.67 -14.62 -8.59
C VAL A 380 -12.98 -14.15 -7.18
N GLU A 381 -13.28 -12.86 -7.01
CA GLU A 381 -13.39 -12.28 -5.67
C GLU A 381 -14.54 -11.28 -5.61
N PHE A 382 -14.99 -10.99 -4.40
CA PHE A 382 -15.90 -9.89 -4.12
C PHE A 382 -15.48 -9.16 -2.85
N GLN A 383 -15.90 -7.91 -2.76
CA GLN A 383 -15.71 -7.07 -1.59
C GLN A 383 -16.95 -6.20 -1.38
N TRP A 384 -17.39 -6.12 -0.13
CA TRP A 384 -18.43 -5.21 0.30
C TRP A 384 -17.90 -4.34 1.44
N ASP A 385 -17.77 -3.04 1.18
CA ASP A 385 -17.45 -2.00 2.16
C ASP A 385 -18.75 -1.30 2.62
N PHE A 386 -19.02 -1.19 3.92
CA PHE A 386 -20.22 -0.49 4.45
C PHE A 386 -20.00 0.21 5.80
#